data_AF-A0A5K1V3H0-F1
#
_entry.id   AF-A0A5K1V3H0-F1
#
_cell.length_a   1.000
_cell.length_b   1.000
_cell.length_c   1.000
_cell.angle_alpha   90.00
_cell.angle_beta   90.00
_cell.angle_gamma   90.00
#
_symmetry.space_group_name_H-M   'P 1'
#
loop_
_entity.id
_entity.type
_entity.pdbx_description
1 polymer ?
#
loop_
_entity_poly.entity_id
_entity_poly.type
_entity_poly.pdbx_seq_one_letter_code
_entity_poly.pdbx_strand_id
1 'polypeptide(L)'
;MASRNALRNIVLADLSRNFTTSDGIKYGADFVVYRGDMDAEHGFSLIFIKEENTPLSDKDKTLICRICESVKKKGIIAYVNGHTKEIKYVEIFRKTEGSHG
;
A
#
# COMPACT_ATOMS: atom_id res chain seq x y z
N MET A 1 -4.86 6.66 19.67
CA MET A 1 -4.67 6.76 18.21
C MET A 1 -3.21 7.01 17.94
N ALA A 2 -2.53 6.11 17.24
CA ALA A 2 -1.14 6.31 16.85
C ALA A 2 -1.07 7.41 15.78
N SER A 3 -0.03 8.25 15.82
CA SER A 3 0.14 9.28 14.78
C SER A 3 0.38 8.61 13.42
N ARG A 4 -0.04 9.27 12.33
CA ARG A 4 0.19 8.78 10.97
C ARG A 4 1.68 8.51 10.70
N ASN A 5 2.56 9.32 11.28
CA ASN A 5 4.02 9.14 11.21
C ASN A 5 4.49 7.88 11.97
N ALA A 6 3.88 7.55 13.11
CA ALA A 6 4.20 6.32 13.84
C ALA A 6 3.83 5.07 13.03
N LEU A 7 2.64 5.05 12.41
CA LEU A 7 2.22 3.94 11.53
C LEU A 7 3.15 3.82 10.31
N ARG A 8 3.51 4.97 9.71
CA ARG A 8 4.46 5.04 8.60
C ARG A 8 5.83 4.44 8.95
N ASN A 9 6.35 4.75 10.14
CA ASN A 9 7.64 4.22 10.60
C ASN A 9 7.59 2.70 10.85
N ILE A 10 6.48 2.18 11.40
CA ILE A 10 6.30 0.74 11.60
C ILE A 10 6.36 0.00 10.25
N VAL A 11 5.60 0.48 9.27
CA VAL A 11 5.56 -0.12 7.93
C VAL A 11 6.90 0.00 7.21
N LEU A 12 7.57 1.14 7.34
CA LEU A 12 8.90 1.34 6.77
C LEU A 12 9.93 0.36 7.35
N ALA A 13 9.93 0.20 8.68
CA ALA A 13 10.84 -0.70 9.37
C ALA A 13 10.60 -2.18 8.97
N ASP A 14 9.36 -2.57 8.65
CA ASP A 14 9.07 -3.92 8.17
C ASP A 14 9.46 -4.12 6.70
N LEU A 15 9.06 -3.20 5.81
CA LEU A 15 9.34 -3.29 4.38
C LEU A 15 10.84 -3.24 4.08
N SER A 16 11.59 -2.39 4.77
CA SER A 16 13.05 -2.23 4.60
C SER A 16 13.87 -3.49 4.92
N ARG A 17 13.26 -4.52 5.52
CA ARG A 17 13.93 -5.79 5.82
C ARG A 17 14.14 -6.66 4.59
N ASN A 18 13.25 -6.54 3.61
CA ASN A 18 13.23 -7.40 2.42
C ASN A 18 13.08 -6.63 1.10
N PHE A 19 12.74 -5.34 1.16
CA PHE A 19 12.45 -4.53 -0.01
C PHE A 19 13.06 -3.15 0.10
N THR A 20 13.37 -2.57 -1.05
CA THR A 20 13.72 -1.15 -1.12
C THR A 20 12.42 -0.35 -1.20
N THR A 21 12.32 0.72 -0.40
CA THR A 21 11.12 1.58 -0.35
C THR A 21 11.47 3.03 -0.67
N SER A 22 10.57 3.70 -1.40
CA SER A 22 10.67 5.14 -1.65
C SER A 22 9.36 5.84 -1.33
N ASP A 23 9.41 7.17 -1.31
CA ASP A 23 8.24 7.99 -1.06
C ASP A 23 7.17 7.83 -2.15
N GLY A 24 5.93 7.55 -1.74
CA GLY A 24 4.79 7.31 -2.62
C GLY A 24 3.99 8.54 -3.01
N ILE A 25 4.35 9.74 -2.54
CA ILE A 25 3.54 10.97 -2.70
C ILE A 25 3.29 11.28 -4.17
N LYS A 26 4.24 10.99 -5.07
CA LYS A 26 4.09 11.17 -6.52
C LYS A 26 2.90 10.40 -7.11
N TYR A 27 2.47 9.33 -6.45
CA TYR A 27 1.36 8.47 -6.87
C TYR A 27 0.14 8.60 -5.93
N GLY A 28 0.19 9.48 -4.92
CA GLY A 28 -0.84 9.53 -3.87
C GLY A 28 -0.82 8.33 -2.92
N ALA A 29 0.28 7.57 -2.88
CA ALA A 29 0.51 6.45 -1.98
C ALA A 29 1.42 6.87 -0.81
N ASP A 30 1.50 6.05 0.24
CA ASP A 30 2.45 6.29 1.32
C ASP A 30 3.87 5.84 0.88
N PHE A 31 4.01 4.68 0.25
CA PHE A 31 5.29 4.17 -0.24
C PHE A 31 5.21 3.53 -1.62
N VAL A 32 6.35 3.50 -2.32
CA VAL A 32 6.60 2.65 -3.48
C VAL A 32 7.60 1.56 -3.08
N VAL A 33 7.34 0.31 -3.45
CA VAL A 33 8.19 -0.83 -3.08
C VAL A 33 8.84 -1.43 -4.32
N TYR A 34 10.10 -1.80 -4.18
CA TYR A 34 10.97 -2.35 -5.21
C TYR A 34 11.51 -3.71 -4.72
N ARG A 35 11.63 -4.69 -5.62
CA ARG A 35 12.17 -6.02 -5.27
C ARG A 35 13.69 -6.05 -5.18
N GLY A 36 14.36 -5.12 -5.83
CA GLY A 36 15.81 -4.98 -5.82
C GLY A 36 16.23 -3.53 -5.92
N ASP A 37 17.13 -3.24 -6.86
CA ASP A 37 17.72 -1.92 -7.03
C ASP A 37 16.71 -0.94 -7.65
N MET A 38 16.60 0.26 -7.05
CA MET A 38 15.70 1.31 -7.53
C MET A 38 16.07 1.85 -8.91
N ASP A 39 17.36 1.75 -9.29
CA ASP A 39 17.87 2.22 -10.57
C ASP A 39 17.77 1.15 -11.67
N ALA A 40 17.65 -0.13 -11.30
CA ALA A 40 17.56 -1.24 -12.26
C ALA A 40 16.13 -1.78 -12.43
N GLU A 41 15.28 -1.70 -11.40
CA GLU A 41 13.93 -2.27 -11.40
C GLU A 41 12.84 -1.22 -11.18
N HIS A 42 11.75 -1.34 -11.92
CA HIS A 42 10.56 -0.52 -11.67
C HIS A 42 9.89 -0.95 -10.36
N GLY A 43 9.50 0.03 -9.54
CA GLY A 43 8.69 -0.23 -8.33
C GLY A 43 7.45 -1.05 -8.69
N PHE A 44 7.24 -2.17 -8.00
CA PHE A 44 6.22 -3.16 -8.38
C PHE A 44 4.89 -2.93 -7.66
N SER A 45 4.92 -2.26 -6.50
CA SER A 45 3.74 -2.03 -5.66
C SER A 45 3.71 -0.62 -5.06
N LEU A 46 2.49 -0.10 -4.90
CA LEU A 46 2.16 1.08 -4.11
C LEU A 46 1.55 0.65 -2.78
N ILE A 47 2.04 1.21 -1.68
CA ILE A 47 1.56 0.91 -0.32
C ILE A 47 0.74 2.08 0.20
N PHE A 48 -0.44 1.76 0.72
CA PHE A 48 -1.34 2.69 1.39
C PHE A 48 -1.51 2.25 2.84
N ILE A 49 -1.23 3.13 3.78
CA ILE A 49 -1.22 2.81 5.21
C ILE A 49 -2.57 3.20 5.80
N LYS A 50 -3.18 2.25 6.52
CA LYS A 50 -4.41 2.45 7.28
C LYS A 50 -4.25 1.86 8.67
N GLU A 51 -4.96 2.42 9.64
CA GLU A 51 -5.07 1.80 10.95
C GLU A 51 -5.91 0.51 10.83
N GLU A 52 -5.57 -0.52 11.61
CA GLU A 52 -6.18 -1.86 11.55
C GLU A 52 -7.72 -1.84 11.53
N ASN A 53 -8.32 -0.95 12.30
CA ASN A 53 -9.77 -0.84 12.47
C ASN A 53 -10.41 0.23 11.57
N THR A 54 -9.65 0.84 10.65
CA THR A 54 -10.18 1.83 9.73
C THR A 54 -10.76 1.14 8.48
N PRO A 55 -12.08 1.17 8.29
CA PRO A 55 -12.68 0.64 7.07
C PRO A 55 -12.26 1.47 5.86
N LEU A 56 -12.00 0.79 4.75
CA LEU A 56 -11.73 1.43 3.47
C LEU A 56 -13.06 1.66 2.75
N SER A 57 -13.46 2.91 2.55
CA SER A 57 -14.68 3.26 1.81
C SER A 57 -14.58 2.85 0.34
N ASP A 58 -15.71 2.60 -0.33
CA ASP A 58 -15.72 2.21 -1.75
C ASP A 58 -15.14 3.29 -2.68
N LYS A 59 -15.26 4.57 -2.29
CA LYS A 59 -14.59 5.69 -2.96
C LYS A 59 -13.06 5.56 -2.88
N ASP A 60 -12.52 5.30 -1.69
CA ASP A 60 -11.08 5.09 -1.47
C ASP A 60 -10.57 3.90 -2.28
N LYS A 61 -11.30 2.77 -2.23
CA LYS A 61 -10.97 1.57 -3.02
C LYS A 61 -10.90 1.88 -4.52
N THR A 62 -11.92 2.55 -5.05
CA THR A 62 -12.00 2.90 -6.46
C THR A 62 -10.86 3.83 -6.87
N LEU A 63 -10.55 4.84 -6.05
CA LEU A 63 -9.45 5.77 -6.29
C LEU A 63 -8.11 5.05 -6.31
N ILE A 64 -7.83 4.22 -5.30
CA ILE A 64 -6.58 3.48 -5.19
C ILE A 64 -6.41 2.53 -6.38
N CYS A 65 -7.45 1.77 -6.74
CA CYS A 65 -7.43 0.91 -7.92
C CYS A 65 -7.11 1.69 -9.19
N ARG A 66 -7.76 2.85 -9.40
CA ARG A 66 -7.54 3.68 -10.59
C ARG A 66 -6.10 4.19 -10.67
N ILE A 67 -5.53 4.62 -9.55
CA ILE A 67 -4.11 5.04 -9.47
C ILE A 67 -3.20 3.89 -9.87
N CYS A 68 -3.39 2.72 -9.24
CA CYS A 68 -2.57 1.53 -9.45
C CYS A 68 -2.63 1.03 -10.91
N GLU A 69 -3.83 1.00 -11.50
CA GLU A 69 -4.05 0.69 -12.92
C GLU A 69 -3.33 1.69 -13.84
N SER A 70 -3.42 2.99 -13.54
CA SER A 70 -2.79 4.03 -14.36
C SER A 70 -1.27 3.92 -14.42
N VAL A 71 -0.63 3.45 -13.35
CA VAL A 71 0.83 3.30 -13.28
C VAL A 71 1.30 1.86 -13.50
N LYS A 72 0.35 0.95 -13.77
CA LYS A 72 0.58 -0.50 -13.93
C LYS A 72 1.34 -1.12 -12.75
N LYS A 73 1.01 -0.69 -11.52
CA LYS A 73 1.59 -1.21 -10.27
C LYS A 73 0.50 -1.87 -9.45
N LYS A 74 0.89 -2.79 -8.57
CA LYS A 74 -0.04 -3.40 -7.62
C LYS A 74 -0.39 -2.40 -6.50
N GLY A 75 -1.64 -2.37 -6.08
CA GLY A 75 -2.06 -1.64 -4.89
C GLY A 75 -2.03 -2.57 -3.68
N ILE A 76 -1.37 -2.17 -2.60
CA ILE A 76 -1.36 -2.91 -1.33
C ILE A 76 -1.81 -1.97 -0.21
N ILE A 77 -2.78 -2.42 0.58
CA ILE A 77 -3.16 -1.75 1.82
C ILE A 77 -2.41 -2.40 2.98
N ALA A 78 -1.66 -1.61 3.74
CA ALA A 78 -1.02 -2.03 4.98
C ALA A 78 -1.90 -1.57 6.15
N TYR A 79 -2.63 -2.51 6.73
CA TYR A 79 -3.41 -2.31 7.96
C TYR A 79 -2.49 -2.50 9.16
N VAL A 80 -2.30 -1.44 9.94
CA VAL A 80 -1.33 -1.41 11.04
C VAL A 80 -2.05 -1.27 12.36
N ASN A 81 -1.75 -2.17 13.29
CA ASN A 81 -2.13 -2.00 14.69
C ASN A 81 -1.08 -1.13 15.39
N GLY A 82 -1.44 0.10 15.75
CA GLY A 82 -0.51 1.03 16.40
C GLY A 82 -0.03 0.59 17.80
N HIS A 83 -0.69 -0.39 18.43
CA HIS A 83 -0.36 -0.86 19.78
C HIS A 83 0.51 -2.13 19.73
N THR A 84 0.11 -3.14 18.96
CA THR A 84 0.87 -4.40 18.82
C THR A 84 1.98 -4.31 17.78
N LYS A 85 1.95 -3.28 16.91
CA LYS A 85 2.83 -3.11 15.74
C LYS A 85 2.67 -4.20 14.69
N GLU A 86 1.59 -4.98 14.75
CA GLU A 86 1.26 -5.95 13.73
C GLU A 86 0.81 -5.25 12.44
N ILE A 87 1.20 -5.83 11.30
CA ILE A 87 0.90 -5.30 9.97
C ILE A 87 0.24 -6.40 9.15
N LYS A 88 -0.93 -6.09 8.60
CA LYS A 88 -1.65 -6.94 7.65
C LYS A 88 -1.65 -6.30 6.28
N TYR A 89 -1.00 -6.95 5.33
CA TYR A 89 -0.96 -6.51 3.93
C TYR A 89 -2.11 -7.17 3.14
N VAL A 90 -2.88 -6.34 2.43
CA VAL A 90 -3.98 -6.78 1.58
C VAL A 90 -3.80 -6.20 0.19
N GLU A 91 -3.73 -7.05 -0.83
CA GLU A 91 -3.71 -6.59 -2.23
C GLU A 91 -5.09 -6.06 -2.60
N ILE A 92 -5.13 -4.86 -3.17
CA ILE A 92 -6.33 -4.24 -3.71
C ILE A 92 -6.26 -4.24 -5.23
N PHE A 93 -7.32 -4.77 -5.83
CA PHE A 93 -7.52 -4.81 -7.26
C PHE A 93 -8.95 -4.43 -7.55
N ARG A 94 -9.17 -3.90 -8.75
CA ARG A 94 -10.54 -3.65 -9.23
C ARG A 94 -11.20 -5.02 -9.38
N LYS A 95 -12.27 -5.25 -8.62
CA LYS A 95 -13.17 -6.38 -8.88
C LYS A 95 -13.81 -6.08 -10.24
N THR A 96 -13.32 -6.73 -11.30
CA THR A 96 -14.09 -6.81 -12.55
C THR A 96 -15.33 -7.61 -12.24
N GLU A 97 -16.48 -6.96 -12.22
CA GLU A 97 -17.76 -7.66 -12.26
C GLU A 97 -17.83 -8.40 -13.60
N GLY A 98 -17.81 -9.73 -13.52
CA GLY A 98 -17.86 -10.68 -14.63
C GLY A 98 -17.22 -11.98 -14.12
N SER A 99 -17.97 -13.03 -13.78
CA SER A 99 -19.00 -13.63 -14.62
C SER A 99 -20.21 -14.08 -13.79
N HIS A 100 -21.39 -13.56 -14.12
CA HIS A 100 -22.57 -14.41 -14.16
C HIS A 100 -22.41 -15.29 -15.40
N GLY A 101 -22.19 -16.58 -15.17
CA GLY A 101 -22.31 -17.66 -16.16
C GLY A 101 -23.16 -18.74 -15.53
#